data_AF-A0A1H8SBB9-F1
#
_entry.id   AF-A0A1H8SBB9-F1
#
_cell.length_a   1.000
_cell.length_b   1.000
_cell.length_c   1.000
_cell.angle_alpha   90.00
_cell.angle_beta   90.00
_cell.angle_gamma   90.00
#
_symmetry.space_group_name_H-M   'P 1'
#
loop_
_entity.id
_entity.type
_entity.pdbx_description
1 polymer ?
#
loop_
_entity_poly.entity_id
_entity_poly.type
_entity_poly.pdbx_seq_one_letter_code
_entity_poly.pdbx_strand_id
1 'polypeptide(L)' 'MTKQQDSEFRLMSEAVQAWYRFYEAPPDDRASRVLRTAAIDLYNEGYKTAEDIAFVLIGTYVGICSTKINAPTSASVH' A
#
# COMPACT_ATOMS: atom_id res chain seq x y z
N MET A 1 7.65 1.75 -24.35
CA MET A 1 7.48 0.95 -23.12
C MET A 1 8.12 -0.42 -23.36
N THR A 2 9.09 -0.83 -22.55
CA THR A 2 9.67 -2.19 -22.63
C THR A 2 8.72 -3.17 -21.93
N LYS A 3 8.66 -4.43 -22.40
CA LYS A 3 7.84 -5.50 -21.79
C LYS A 3 8.08 -5.70 -20.28
N GLN A 4 9.28 -5.35 -19.82
CA GLN A 4 9.66 -5.43 -18.41
C GLN A 4 8.90 -4.41 -17.56
N GLN A 5 8.81 -3.16 -18.01
CA GLN A 5 8.09 -2.13 -17.27
C GLN A 5 6.60 -2.44 -17.08
N ASP A 6 5.95 -3.04 -18.08
CA ASP A 6 4.55 -3.45 -17.97
C ASP A 6 4.36 -4.53 -16.89
N SER A 7 5.28 -5.51 -16.86
CA SER A 7 5.26 -6.59 -15.88
C SER A 7 5.52 -6.08 -14.45
N GLU A 8 6.46 -5.14 -14.31
CA GLU A 8 6.80 -4.48 -13.05
C GLU A 8 5.62 -3.65 -12.53
N PHE A 9 4.99 -2.85 -13.39
CA PHE A 9 3.80 -2.08 -13.03
C PHE A 9 2.64 -2.97 -12.61
N ARG A 10 2.42 -4.08 -13.32
CA ARG A 10 1.36 -5.04 -12.99
C ARG A 10 1.61 -5.68 -11.62
N LEU A 11 2.83 -6.15 -11.39
CA LEU A 11 3.24 -6.75 -10.12
C LEU A 11 3.08 -5.79 -8.94
N MET A 12 3.51 -4.53 -9.08
CA MET A 12 3.33 -3.50 -8.05
C MET A 12 1.85 -3.21 -7.81
N SER A 13 1.05 -3.12 -8.88
CA SER A 13 -0.39 -2.85 -8.79
C SER A 13 -1.17 -4.00 -8.14
N GLU A 14 -0.77 -5.24 -8.39
CA GLU A 14 -1.33 -6.43 -7.74
C GLU A 14 -0.98 -6.46 -6.24
N ALA A 15 0.27 -6.15 -5.88
CA ALA A 15 0.69 -6.10 -4.48
C ALA A 15 -0.09 -5.04 -3.67
N VAL A 16 -0.26 -3.85 -4.24
CA VAL A 16 -1.04 -2.76 -3.62
C VAL A 16 -2.51 -3.17 -3.46
N GLN A 17 -3.12 -3.80 -4.47
CA GLN A 17 -4.50 -4.29 -4.38
C GLN A 17 -4.66 -5.39 -3.32
N ALA A 18 -3.70 -6.32 -3.23
CA ALA A 18 -3.69 -7.35 -2.21
C ALA A 18 -3.66 -6.76 -0.80
N TRP A 19 -2.85 -5.71 -0.59
CA TRP A 19 -2.81 -4.97 0.67
C TRP A 19 -4.18 -4.35 1.01
N TYR A 20 -4.82 -3.65 0.06
CA TYR A 20 -6.13 -3.05 0.29
C TYR A 20 -7.21 -4.09 0.58
N ARG A 21 -7.15 -5.23 -0.09
CA ARG A 21 -8.10 -6.33 0.09
C ARG A 21 -7.89 -7.07 1.42
N PHE A 22 -6.65 -7.15 1.91
CA PHE A 22 -6.35 -7.71 3.22
C PHE A 22 -6.90 -6.84 4.37
N TYR A 23 -6.74 -5.52 4.25
CA TYR A 23 -7.23 -4.56 5.25
C TYR A 23 -8.67 -4.09 5.03
N GLU A 24 -9.33 -4.57 3.96
CA GLU A 24 -10.65 -4.11 3.48
C GLU A 24 -10.76 -2.57 3.46
N ALA A 25 -9.64 -1.91 3.16
CA ALA A 25 -9.51 -0.47 3.27
C ALA A 25 -10.01 0.22 1.99
N PRO A 26 -10.66 1.40 2.11
CA PRO A 26 -11.06 2.17 0.95
C PRO A 26 -9.81 2.67 0.21
N PRO A 27 -9.84 2.74 -1.13
CA PRO A 27 -8.74 3.29 -1.91
C PRO A 27 -8.51 4.75 -1.50
N ASP A 28 -7.32 5.03 -0.98
CA ASP A 28 -6.90 6.35 -0.55
C ASP A 28 -5.66 6.76 -1.35
N ASP A 29 -5.65 7.96 -1.93
CA ASP A 29 -4.55 8.40 -2.80
C ASP A 29 -3.22 8.47 -2.05
N ARG A 30 -3.26 8.91 -0.78
CA ARG A 30 -2.06 9.00 0.07
C ARG A 30 -1.53 7.61 0.39
N ALA A 31 -2.40 6.68 0.78
CA ALA A 31 -2.00 5.29 1.03
C ALA A 31 -1.47 4.63 -0.25
N SER A 32 -2.13 4.84 -1.39
CA SER A 32 -1.70 4.31 -2.69
C SER A 32 -0.31 4.81 -3.09
N ARG A 33 0.00 6.09 -2.84
CA ARG A 33 1.33 6.64 -3.12
C ARG A 33 2.40 6.01 -2.25
N VAL A 34 2.15 5.87 -0.94
CA VAL A 34 3.10 5.24 -0.01
C VAL A 34 3.34 3.78 -0.38
N LEU A 35 2.27 3.01 -0.58
CA LEU A 35 2.36 1.58 -0.92
C LEU A 35 3.05 1.37 -2.27
N ARG A 36 2.80 2.23 -3.26
CA ARG A 36 3.49 2.17 -4.57
C ARG A 36 4.99 2.44 -4.42
N THR A 37 5.37 3.47 -3.68
CA THR A 37 6.80 3.78 -3.45
C THR A 37 7.49 2.63 -2.71
N ALA A 38 6.83 2.07 -1.69
CA ALA A 38 7.36 0.92 -0.97
C ALA A 38 7.49 -0.33 -1.85
N ALA A 39 6.50 -0.61 -2.71
CA ALA A 39 6.56 -1.73 -3.64
C ALA A 39 7.75 -1.61 -4.63
N ILE A 40 8.07 -0.39 -5.07
CA ILE A 40 9.25 -0.13 -5.91
C ILE A 40 10.55 -0.41 -5.13
N ASP A 41 10.62 0.05 -3.89
CA ASP A 41 11.80 -0.15 -3.03
C ASP A 41 12.06 -1.64 -2.78
N LEU A 42 11.01 -2.39 -2.40
CA LEU A 42 11.05 -3.85 -2.23
C LEU A 42 11.47 -4.56 -3.51
N TYR A 43 10.96 -4.14 -4.66
CA TYR A 43 11.37 -4.73 -5.93
C TYR A 43 12.86 -4.52 -6.25
N ASN A 44 13.42 -3.37 -5.85
CA ASN A 44 14.85 -3.08 -5.96
C ASN A 44 15.67 -3.84 -4.93
N GLU A 45 15.11 -4.13 -3.75
CA GLU A 45 15.75 -4.92 -2.69
C GLU A 45 15.86 -6.41 -3.06
N GLY A 46 15.04 -6.89 -3.99
CA GLY A 46 15.15 -8.23 -4.56
C GLY A 46 13.84 -9.00 -4.61
N TYR A 47 12.74 -8.46 -4.10
CA TYR A 47 11.43 -9.11 -4.13
C TYR A 47 10.85 -9.06 -5.57
N LYS A 48 10.74 -10.22 -6.22
CA LYS A 48 10.29 -10.32 -7.63
C LYS A 48 8.87 -10.88 -7.80
N THR A 49 8.11 -11.02 -6.71
CA THR A 49 6.73 -11.54 -6.73
C THR A 49 5.78 -10.53 -6.09
N ALA A 50 4.55 -10.46 -6.61
CA ALA A 50 3.52 -9.59 -6.04
C ALA A 50 3.12 -10.05 -4.62
N GLU A 51 3.15 -11.35 -4.37
CA GLU A 51 2.80 -11.95 -3.07
C GLU A 51 3.82 -11.62 -1.99
N ASP A 52 5.13 -11.73 -2.25
CA ASP A 52 6.16 -11.33 -1.28
C ASP A 52 6.05 -9.84 -0.96
N ILE A 53 5.92 -9.00 -2.00
CA ILE A 53 5.80 -7.56 -1.80
C ILE A 53 4.53 -7.27 -1.00
N ALA A 54 3.39 -7.87 -1.33
CA ALA A 54 2.17 -7.71 -0.56
C ALA A 54 2.35 -8.16 0.89
N PHE A 55 3.00 -9.30 1.13
CA PHE A 55 3.26 -9.82 2.48
C PHE A 55 4.10 -8.84 3.31
N VAL A 56 5.18 -8.31 2.74
CA VAL A 56 6.01 -7.31 3.39
C VAL A 56 5.25 -6.00 3.61
N LEU A 57 4.46 -5.55 2.63
CA LEU A 57 3.61 -4.37 2.78
C LEU A 57 2.58 -4.56 3.90
N ILE A 58 1.97 -5.74 4.00
CA ILE A 58 0.99 -6.07 5.05
C ILE A 58 1.65 -6.05 6.42
N GLY A 59 2.84 -6.64 6.56
CA GLY A 59 3.58 -6.68 7.82
C GLY A 59 4.21 -5.35 8.24
N THR A 60 4.60 -4.52 7.28
CA THR A 60 5.31 -3.25 7.53
C THR A 60 4.34 -2.09 7.71
N TYR A 61 3.32 -2.02 6.86
CA TYR A 61 2.35 -0.93 6.83
C TYR A 61 1.05 -1.35 7.49
N VAL A 62 1.12 -1.83 8.72
CA VAL A 62 -0.08 -2.13 9.51
C VAL A 62 -0.75 -0.80 9.87
N GLY A 63 -1.93 -0.54 9.30
CA GLY A 63 -2.76 0.57 9.77
C GLY A 63 -2.44 1.97 9.22
N ILE A 64 -1.86 2.12 8.02
CA ILE A 64 -1.85 3.43 7.30
C ILE A 64 -3.25 4.07 7.29
N CYS A 65 -4.31 3.26 7.27
CA CYS A 65 -5.70 3.71 7.34
C CYS A 65 -6.23 3.95 8.76
N SER A 66 -5.65 3.32 9.80
CA SER A 66 -6.13 3.43 11.19
C SER A 66 -5.80 4.77 11.85
N THR A 67 -4.79 5.49 11.38
CA THR A 67 -4.46 6.82 11.93
C THR A 67 -5.46 7.93 11.53
N LYS A 68 -6.47 7.65 10.70
CA LYS A 68 -7.43 8.66 10.20
C LYS A 68 -8.80 8.66 10.90
N ILE A 69 -9.02 7.82 11.92
CA ILE A 69 -10.29 7.78 12.69
C ILE A 69 -10.13 8.32 14.13
N ASN A 70 -9.06 9.05 14.42
CA ASN A 70 -8.92 9.82 15.66
C ASN A 70 -8.31 11.20 15.38
N ALA A 71 -8.86 11.94 14.42
CA ALA A 71 -8.91 13.38 14.64
C ALA A 71 -10.04 13.55 15.66
N PRO A 72 -9.76 13.94 16.93
CA PRO A 72 -10.84 14.25 17.85
C PRO A 72 -11.68 15.34 17.19
N THR A 73 -12.92 15.02 16.84
CA THR A 73 -13.93 16.06 16.78
C THR A 73 -13.91 16.66 18.17
N SER A 74 -13.24 17.81 18.32
CA SER A 74 -13.41 18.69 19.45
C SER A 74 -14.91 18.98 19.54
N ALA A 75 -15.61 18.18 20.34
CA ALA A 75 -16.87 18.56 20.92
C ALA A 75 -16.56 19.67 21.92
N SER A 76 -16.24 20.86 21.41
CA SER A 76 -16.29 22.07 22.21
C SER A 76 -17.73 22.55 22.19
N VAL A 77 -18.55 21.91 23.03
CA VAL A 77 -19.78 22.51 23.52
C VAL A 77 -19.51 22.88 24.97
N HIS A 78 -19.36 24.18 25.24
CA HIS A 78 -19.59 24.78 26.54
C HIS A 78 -19.78 26.28 26.42
#